data_AF-A0A345HMQ4-F1
#
_entry.id   AF-A0A345HMQ4-F1
#
_cell.length_a   1.000
_cell.length_b   1.000
_cell.length_c   1.000
_cell.angle_alpha   90.00
_cell.angle_beta   90.00
_cell.angle_gamma   90.00
#
_symmetry.space_group_name_H-M   'P 1'
#
loop_
_entity.id
_entity.type
_entity.pdbx_description
1 polymer ?
#
loop_
_entity_poly.entity_id
_entity_poly.type
_entity_poly.pdbx_seq_one_letter_code
_entity_poly.pdbx_strand_id
1 'polypeptide(L)'
;MRHEAKLTGVSEPVHHSGGDFLAVDILPVEERYKPAVTGTSQGRSAAEVITALSAYLKTDEPLAGPDEGPVQEEPVRFEAATGLPAGDYYAWKWVSLVTADFTHPCAPKSGDRSGSVGHVVTWESTGSGVLSCANRRTGADDAKEKGADAVERQAAIAACPEGAPATLEPAG
;
A
#
# COMPACT_ATOMS: atom_id res chain seq x y z
N MET A 1 -4.40 15.98 5.70
CA MET A 1 -4.70 14.64 5.16
C MET A 1 -3.67 14.31 4.11
N ARG A 2 -3.17 13.07 4.12
CA ARG A 2 -2.11 12.59 3.23
C ARG A 2 -2.51 11.21 2.71
N HIS A 3 -2.40 11.04 1.39
CA HIS A 3 -2.53 9.76 0.70
C HIS A 3 -1.14 9.31 0.27
N GLU A 4 -0.80 8.05 0.51
CA GLU A 4 0.51 7.52 0.16
C GLU A 4 0.42 6.01 -0.11
N ALA A 5 0.91 5.59 -1.27
CA ALA A 5 1.15 4.17 -1.51
C ALA A 5 2.40 3.70 -0.75
N LYS A 6 2.31 2.56 -0.07
CA LYS A 6 3.43 1.94 0.65
C LYS A 6 3.62 0.50 0.24
N LEU A 7 4.87 0.05 0.20
CA LEU A 7 5.23 -1.35 0.03
C LEU A 7 4.83 -2.14 1.29
N THR A 8 4.16 -3.28 1.11
CA THR A 8 3.76 -4.17 2.22
C THR A 8 4.32 -5.57 2.06
N GLY A 9 4.72 -5.95 0.85
CA GLY A 9 5.45 -7.17 0.61
C GLY A 9 6.24 -7.12 -0.68
N VAL A 10 7.31 -7.90 -0.72
CA VAL A 10 8.19 -8.06 -1.89
C VAL A 10 8.70 -9.49 -1.93
N SER A 11 8.84 -10.03 -3.13
CA SER A 11 9.47 -11.34 -3.32
C SER A 11 10.97 -11.23 -3.51
N GLU A 12 11.67 -12.33 -3.31
CA GLU A 12 12.95 -12.55 -3.98
C GLU A 12 12.72 -12.64 -5.51
N PRO A 13 13.74 -12.36 -6.34
CA PRO A 13 13.63 -12.53 -7.78
C PRO A 13 13.48 -14.02 -8.10
N VAL A 14 12.49 -14.36 -8.91
CA VAL A 14 12.21 -15.72 -9.37
C VAL A 14 12.57 -15.84 -10.84
N HIS A 15 13.42 -16.81 -11.15
CA HIS A 15 13.70 -17.18 -12.51
C HIS A 15 12.52 -17.97 -13.11
N HIS A 16 11.92 -17.44 -14.16
CA HIS A 16 10.87 -18.10 -14.94
C HIS A 16 11.46 -18.60 -16.26
N SER A 17 11.27 -19.88 -16.57
CA SER A 17 11.77 -20.49 -17.83
C SER A 17 10.92 -20.14 -19.06
N GLY A 18 9.89 -19.32 -18.89
CA GLY A 18 8.85 -19.07 -19.88
C GLY A 18 7.73 -20.10 -19.80
N GLY A 19 6.51 -19.66 -20.11
CA GLY A 19 5.33 -20.51 -20.12
C GLY A 19 4.09 -19.84 -19.54
N ASP A 20 3.05 -20.63 -19.31
CA ASP A 20 1.74 -20.08 -18.99
C ASP A 20 1.56 -19.76 -17.51
N PHE A 21 2.48 -20.15 -16.62
CA PHE A 21 2.26 -20.08 -15.19
C PHE A 21 3.48 -19.57 -14.42
N LEU A 22 3.26 -18.55 -13.60
CA LEU A 22 4.25 -18.03 -12.67
C LEU A 22 3.71 -18.10 -11.25
N ALA A 23 4.51 -18.63 -10.34
CA ALA A 23 4.24 -18.59 -8.90
C ALA A 23 5.41 -17.94 -8.18
N VAL A 24 5.09 -16.97 -7.31
CA VAL A 24 6.07 -16.18 -6.57
C VAL A 24 5.57 -16.01 -5.14
N ASP A 25 6.44 -16.32 -4.18
CA ASP A 25 6.14 -16.07 -2.77
C ASP A 25 6.53 -14.62 -2.43
N ILE A 26 5.55 -13.84 -1.97
CA ILE A 26 5.73 -12.45 -1.55
C ILE A 26 5.88 -12.43 -0.04
N LEU A 27 7.06 -12.02 0.42
CA LEU A 27 7.39 -11.90 1.83
C LEU A 27 6.96 -10.54 2.35
N PRO A 28 6.46 -10.47 3.58
CA PRO A 28 5.97 -9.23 4.14
C PRO A 28 7.17 -8.33 4.56
N VAL A 29 7.11 -7.02 4.30
CA VAL A 29 8.19 -6.08 4.72
C VAL A 29 8.18 -5.87 6.24
N GLU A 30 9.12 -5.14 6.85
CA GLU A 30 9.09 -4.95 8.31
C GLU A 30 7.91 -4.06 8.76
N GLU A 31 7.64 -2.98 8.03
CA GLU A 31 6.58 -2.03 8.38
C GLU A 31 5.19 -2.63 8.12
N ARG A 32 4.31 -2.50 9.11
CA ARG A 32 2.94 -3.05 9.12
C ARG A 32 1.95 -1.92 9.29
N TYR A 33 0.92 -1.92 8.45
CA TYR A 33 -0.11 -0.90 8.49
C TYR A 33 -1.42 -1.53 8.95
N LYS A 34 -1.91 -1.09 10.12
CA LYS A 34 -3.19 -1.48 10.72
C LYS A 34 -4.05 -0.23 10.91
N PRO A 35 -5.38 -0.27 10.68
CA PRO A 35 -6.21 0.90 10.85
C PRO A 35 -6.28 1.22 12.34
N ALA A 36 -6.08 2.49 12.66
CA ALA A 36 -6.02 2.96 14.03
C ALA A 36 -6.53 4.39 14.10
N VAL A 37 -7.25 4.69 15.19
CA VAL A 37 -7.72 6.03 15.49
C VAL A 37 -7.30 6.37 16.91
N THR A 38 -6.64 7.51 17.09
CA THR A 38 -6.30 8.07 18.40
C THR A 38 -7.07 9.36 18.66
N GLY A 39 -7.15 9.77 19.92
CA GLY A 39 -7.85 11.00 20.30
C GLY A 39 -9.36 10.96 20.04
N THR A 40 -9.99 9.78 20.10
CA THR A 40 -11.45 9.69 20.10
C THR A 40 -12.01 10.29 21.40
N SER A 41 -12.82 11.35 21.28
CA SER A 41 -13.49 11.94 22.46
C SER A 41 -14.58 11.01 22.97
N GLN A 42 -14.96 11.15 24.25
CA GLN A 42 -16.00 10.36 24.92
C GLN A 42 -17.25 10.17 24.03
N GLY A 43 -17.47 8.94 23.57
CA GLY A 43 -18.67 8.54 22.82
C GLY A 43 -18.51 8.32 21.31
N ARG A 44 -17.32 8.51 20.72
CA ARG A 44 -17.07 8.12 19.31
C ARG A 44 -16.12 6.94 19.23
N SER A 45 -16.53 5.90 18.53
CA SER A 45 -15.70 4.75 18.19
C SER A 45 -14.74 5.07 17.04
N ALA A 46 -13.65 4.30 16.92
CA ALA A 46 -12.76 4.38 15.77
C ALA A 46 -13.49 4.11 14.44
N ALA A 47 -14.44 3.18 14.45
CA ALA A 47 -15.26 2.82 13.28
C ALA A 47 -16.11 4.00 12.79
N GLU A 48 -16.71 4.78 13.69
CA GLU A 48 -17.45 5.99 13.31
C GLU A 48 -16.56 7.05 12.69
N VAL A 49 -15.34 7.23 13.22
CA VAL A 49 -14.37 8.20 12.67
C VAL A 49 -13.95 7.79 11.26
N ILE A 50 -13.58 6.52 11.05
CA ILE A 50 -13.18 5.99 9.75
C ILE A 50 -14.35 6.08 8.76
N THR A 51 -15.58 5.75 9.19
CA THR A 51 -16.78 5.87 8.35
C THR A 51 -17.04 7.33 7.93
N ALA A 52 -16.90 8.27 8.85
CA ALA A 52 -17.02 9.70 8.55
C ALA A 52 -15.93 10.16 7.58
N LEU A 53 -14.71 9.62 7.70
CA LEU A 53 -13.61 9.90 6.77
C LEU A 53 -13.91 9.34 5.37
N SER A 54 -14.39 8.10 5.25
CA SER A 54 -14.81 7.50 3.97
C SER A 54 -15.87 8.37 3.28
N ALA A 55 -16.88 8.82 4.03
CA ALA A 55 -17.93 9.69 3.51
C ALA A 55 -17.40 11.07 3.08
N TYR A 56 -16.47 11.66 3.85
CA TYR A 56 -15.83 12.92 3.49
C TYR A 56 -15.01 12.80 2.20
N LEU A 57 -14.25 11.70 2.07
CA LEU A 57 -13.43 11.39 0.90
C LEU A 57 -14.24 10.95 -0.31
N LYS A 58 -15.50 10.55 -0.12
CA LYS A 58 -16.37 9.99 -1.17
C LYS A 58 -15.71 8.78 -1.83
N THR A 59 -15.14 7.89 -1.03
CA THR A 59 -14.54 6.66 -1.53
C THR A 59 -15.62 5.75 -2.13
N ASP A 60 -15.31 5.07 -3.23
CA ASP A 60 -16.25 4.13 -3.88
C ASP A 60 -16.48 2.89 -3.00
N GLU A 61 -15.43 2.41 -2.34
CA GLU A 61 -15.48 1.37 -1.31
C GLU A 61 -15.19 1.96 0.08
N PRO A 62 -15.70 1.36 1.18
CA PRO A 62 -15.37 1.80 2.53
C PRO A 62 -13.86 1.69 2.81
N LEU A 63 -13.30 2.70 3.50
CA LEU A 63 -11.96 2.59 4.07
C LEU A 63 -11.86 1.44 5.07
N ALA A 64 -10.66 0.90 5.22
CA ALA A 64 -10.41 -0.22 6.11
C ALA A 64 -10.76 0.08 7.57
N GLY A 65 -11.55 -0.81 8.18
CA GLY A 65 -12.09 -0.67 9.52
C GLY A 65 -11.09 -0.99 10.64
N PRO A 66 -11.35 -0.57 11.89
CA PRO A 66 -10.43 -0.80 13.02
C PRO A 66 -10.27 -2.29 13.40
N ASP A 67 -11.21 -3.13 12.98
CA ASP A 67 -11.18 -4.58 13.21
C ASP A 67 -10.36 -5.33 12.16
N GLU A 68 -9.93 -4.65 11.08
CA GLU A 68 -9.05 -5.25 10.09
C GLU A 68 -7.65 -5.48 10.67
N GLY A 69 -7.08 -6.62 10.31
CA GLY A 69 -5.70 -6.97 10.62
C GLY A 69 -4.71 -6.10 9.84
N PRO A 70 -3.42 -6.12 10.19
CA PRO A 70 -2.41 -5.44 9.41
C PRO A 70 -2.34 -5.97 7.98
N VAL A 71 -2.08 -5.08 7.01
CA VAL A 71 -1.89 -5.51 5.62
C VAL A 71 -0.65 -6.41 5.51
N GLN A 72 -0.82 -7.57 4.89
CA GLN A 72 0.25 -8.51 4.54
C GLN A 72 1.09 -8.91 5.76
N GLU A 73 0.46 -9.57 6.75
CA GLU A 73 1.16 -10.03 7.96
C GLU A 73 2.00 -11.30 7.72
N GLU A 74 1.51 -12.19 6.87
CA GLU A 74 2.12 -13.48 6.56
C GLU A 74 2.62 -13.51 5.11
N PRO A 75 3.56 -14.39 4.75
CA PRO A 75 3.89 -14.66 3.35
C PRO A 75 2.64 -15.02 2.55
N VAL A 76 2.53 -14.51 1.32
CA VAL A 76 1.46 -14.92 0.40
C VAL A 76 2.05 -15.42 -0.90
N ARG A 77 1.44 -16.46 -1.44
CA ARG A 77 1.78 -16.97 -2.76
C ARG A 77 0.96 -16.23 -3.81
N PHE A 78 1.63 -15.54 -4.71
CA PHE A 78 1.02 -14.98 -5.91
C PHE A 78 1.16 -15.99 -7.04
N GLU A 79 0.04 -16.38 -7.63
CA GLU A 79 0.00 -17.29 -8.76
C GLU A 79 -0.79 -16.62 -9.88
N ALA A 80 -0.21 -16.60 -11.08
CA ALA A 80 -0.89 -16.04 -12.24
C ALA A 80 -0.65 -16.91 -13.47
N ALA A 81 -1.70 -17.05 -14.28
CA ALA A 81 -1.56 -17.52 -15.65
C ALA A 81 -1.09 -16.34 -16.49
N THR A 82 0.16 -16.34 -16.92
CA THR A 82 0.82 -15.10 -17.37
C THR A 82 1.29 -15.11 -18.81
N GLY A 83 1.52 -16.28 -19.42
CA GLY A 83 2.14 -16.37 -20.75
C GLY A 83 3.47 -15.62 -20.85
N LEU A 84 4.21 -15.52 -19.73
CA LEU A 84 5.40 -14.68 -19.65
C LEU A 84 6.57 -15.32 -20.39
N PRO A 85 7.43 -14.51 -21.02
CA PRO A 85 8.69 -15.00 -21.57
C PRO A 85 9.63 -15.47 -20.46
N ALA A 86 10.68 -16.19 -20.85
CA ALA A 86 11.73 -16.54 -19.92
C ALA A 86 12.45 -15.29 -19.39
N GLY A 87 12.79 -15.28 -18.10
CA GLY A 87 13.49 -14.17 -17.45
C GLY A 87 13.31 -14.16 -15.94
N ASP A 88 13.92 -13.17 -15.29
CA ASP A 88 13.78 -12.97 -13.85
C ASP A 88 12.63 -11.99 -13.57
N TYR A 89 11.78 -12.36 -12.61
CA TYR A 89 10.59 -11.64 -12.22
C TYR A 89 10.58 -11.36 -10.73
N TYR A 90 9.96 -10.25 -10.34
CA TYR A 90 9.68 -9.92 -8.95
C TYR A 90 8.20 -9.60 -8.81
N ALA A 91 7.65 -9.92 -7.63
CA ALA A 91 6.28 -9.58 -7.27
C ALA A 91 6.28 -8.73 -6.01
N TRP A 92 5.27 -7.88 -5.89
CA TRP A 92 5.13 -7.00 -4.74
C TRP A 92 3.67 -6.82 -4.35
N LYS A 93 3.48 -6.37 -3.11
CA LYS A 93 2.19 -5.91 -2.60
C LYS A 93 2.31 -4.52 -2.03
N TRP A 94 1.23 -3.77 -2.13
CA TRP A 94 1.18 -2.39 -1.70
C TRP A 94 -0.16 -2.05 -1.05
N VAL A 95 -0.19 -0.92 -0.34
CA VAL A 95 -1.38 -0.35 0.30
C VAL A 95 -1.47 1.15 0.02
N SER A 96 -2.65 1.68 -0.33
CA SER A 96 -2.92 3.14 -0.40
C SER A 96 -3.33 3.63 0.99
N LEU A 97 -2.36 4.08 1.78
CA LEU A 97 -2.63 4.63 3.11
C LEU A 97 -3.29 5.98 3.03
N VAL A 98 -4.24 6.17 3.95
CA VAL A 98 -4.83 7.46 4.26
C VAL A 98 -4.50 7.79 5.70
N THR A 99 -3.87 8.96 5.89
CA THR A 99 -3.62 9.53 7.21
C THR A 99 -4.25 10.91 7.31
N ALA A 100 -4.94 11.16 8.41
CA ALA A 100 -5.57 12.46 8.64
C ALA A 100 -5.61 12.82 10.13
N ASP A 101 -5.50 14.11 10.40
CA ASP A 101 -5.82 14.68 11.70
C ASP A 101 -7.24 15.25 11.64
N PHE A 102 -7.98 15.13 12.74
CA PHE A 102 -9.32 15.70 12.86
C PHE A 102 -9.48 16.39 14.21
N THR A 103 -10.26 17.47 14.23
CA THR A 103 -10.55 18.22 15.45
C THR A 103 -11.98 18.00 15.91
N HIS A 104 -12.16 17.83 17.22
CA HIS A 104 -13.50 17.73 17.82
C HIS A 104 -14.11 19.11 18.05
N PRO A 105 -15.32 19.40 17.52
CA PRO A 105 -15.97 20.68 17.71
C PRO A 105 -16.37 20.95 19.18
N CYS A 106 -16.51 19.89 19.99
CA CYS A 106 -16.86 19.98 21.41
C CYS A 106 -15.65 20.00 22.36
N ALA A 107 -14.43 20.13 21.85
CA ALA A 107 -13.25 20.21 22.71
C ALA A 107 -13.35 21.39 23.69
N PRO A 108 -13.04 21.19 24.99
CA PRO A 108 -13.19 22.23 25.98
C PRO A 108 -12.38 23.47 25.59
N LYS A 109 -13.02 24.64 25.61
CA LYS A 109 -12.45 25.95 25.23
C LYS A 109 -11.28 26.39 26.14
N SER A 110 -10.94 25.63 27.18
CA SER A 110 -9.90 25.95 28.14
C SER A 110 -8.53 25.44 27.69
N GLY A 111 -7.79 26.29 26.96
CA GLY A 111 -6.33 26.43 27.04
C GLY A 111 -5.43 25.29 26.55
N ASP A 112 -5.88 24.04 26.50
CA ASP A 112 -5.06 22.88 26.16
C ASP A 112 -5.67 22.13 24.96
N ARG A 113 -5.17 22.44 23.76
CA ARG A 113 -5.65 21.85 22.50
C ARG A 113 -5.13 20.43 22.28
N SER A 114 -4.23 19.93 23.13
CA SER A 114 -3.58 18.62 22.97
C SER A 114 -4.58 17.45 22.99
N GLY A 115 -5.73 17.60 23.66
CA GLY A 115 -6.83 16.62 23.65
C GLY A 115 -7.92 16.84 22.58
N SER A 116 -7.76 17.85 21.72
CA SER A 116 -8.79 18.24 20.73
C SER A 116 -8.55 17.69 19.33
N VAL A 117 -7.35 17.18 19.06
CA VAL A 117 -6.93 16.64 17.77
C VAL A 117 -6.82 15.13 17.88
N GLY A 118 -7.64 14.41 17.13
CA GLY A 118 -7.47 12.99 16.88
C GLY A 118 -6.68 12.74 15.60
N HIS A 119 -6.12 11.53 15.49
CA HIS A 119 -5.40 11.08 14.32
C HIS A 119 -5.99 9.76 13.83
N VAL A 120 -6.07 9.59 12.52
CA VAL A 120 -6.52 8.35 11.87
C VAL A 120 -5.48 7.89 10.87
N VAL A 121 -5.17 6.60 10.93
CA VAL A 121 -4.45 5.83 9.92
C VAL A 121 -5.41 4.74 9.44
N THR A 122 -5.60 4.62 8.13
CA THR A 122 -6.39 3.57 7.47
C THR A 122 -5.89 3.43 6.02
N TRP A 123 -6.57 2.66 5.17
CA TRP A 123 -6.27 2.57 3.74
C TRP A 123 -7.52 2.49 2.88
N GLU A 124 -7.37 2.93 1.64
CA GLU A 124 -8.41 2.86 0.60
C GLU A 124 -8.38 1.56 -0.17
N SER A 125 -7.18 1.05 -0.44
CA SER A 125 -7.00 -0.12 -1.29
C SER A 125 -5.69 -0.82 -0.98
N THR A 126 -5.63 -2.09 -1.36
CA THR A 126 -4.39 -2.86 -1.43
C THR A 126 -4.28 -3.43 -2.83
N GLY A 127 -3.06 -3.72 -3.25
CA GLY A 127 -2.82 -4.31 -4.56
C GLY A 127 -1.57 -5.17 -4.58
N SER A 128 -1.39 -5.84 -5.71
CA SER A 128 -0.22 -6.65 -6.02
C SER A 128 0.18 -6.46 -7.46
N GLY A 129 1.46 -6.65 -7.76
CA GLY A 129 1.96 -6.66 -9.13
C GLY A 129 3.07 -7.68 -9.32
N VAL A 130 3.35 -8.01 -10.59
CA VAL A 130 4.48 -8.84 -10.99
C VAL A 130 5.08 -8.27 -12.27
N LEU A 131 6.40 -8.10 -12.30
CA LEU A 131 7.13 -7.54 -13.45
C LEU A 131 8.49 -8.20 -13.62
N SER A 132 9.01 -8.10 -14.84
CA SER A 132 10.36 -8.57 -15.15
C SER A 132 11.40 -7.56 -14.69
N CYS A 133 12.51 -8.05 -14.12
CA CYS A 133 13.68 -7.22 -13.82
C CYS A 133 14.34 -6.63 -15.08
N ALA A 134 14.10 -7.23 -16.25
CA ALA A 134 14.65 -6.77 -17.53
C ALA A 134 13.87 -5.61 -18.17
N ASN A 135 12.65 -5.33 -17.69
CA ASN A 135 11.81 -4.30 -18.28
C ASN A 135 12.05 -2.97 -17.56
N ARG A 136 12.45 -1.95 -18.33
CA ARG A 136 12.44 -0.58 -17.84
C ARG A 136 10.99 -0.11 -17.74
N ARG A 137 10.67 0.56 -16.65
CA ARG A 137 9.34 1.15 -16.43
C ARG A 137 9.05 2.14 -17.56
N THR A 138 7.95 1.95 -18.28
CA THR A 138 7.51 2.85 -19.35
C THR A 138 6.71 4.05 -18.84
N GLY A 139 6.36 4.07 -17.54
CA GLY A 139 5.54 5.11 -16.92
C GLY A 139 4.14 5.25 -17.53
N ALA A 140 3.75 4.33 -18.41
CA ALA A 140 2.59 4.48 -19.31
C ALA A 140 1.41 3.58 -18.93
N ASP A 141 1.64 2.48 -18.20
CA ASP A 141 0.62 1.45 -17.99
C ASP A 141 0.22 1.36 -16.50
N ASP A 142 -1.08 1.56 -16.26
CA ASP A 142 -1.95 1.23 -15.12
C ASP A 142 -1.59 1.69 -13.68
N ALA A 143 -0.35 2.05 -13.37
CA ALA A 143 0.10 2.43 -12.02
C ALA A 143 -0.06 3.92 -11.66
N LYS A 144 -0.89 4.66 -12.43
CA LYS A 144 -1.30 6.04 -12.09
C LYS A 144 -2.18 6.16 -10.85
N GLU A 145 -2.51 5.04 -10.21
CA GLU A 145 -3.25 5.04 -8.96
C GLU A 145 -2.35 5.48 -7.80
N LYS A 146 -2.52 6.74 -7.36
CA LYS A 146 -2.12 7.27 -6.05
C LYS A 146 -0.69 6.92 -5.56
N GLY A 147 0.28 6.84 -6.46
CA GLY A 147 1.70 6.64 -6.13
C GLY A 147 2.17 5.17 -6.12
N ALA A 148 1.36 4.23 -6.60
CA ALA A 148 1.75 2.83 -6.80
C ALA A 148 3.04 2.69 -7.63
N ASP A 149 3.27 3.64 -8.55
CA ASP A 149 4.52 3.75 -9.30
C ASP A 149 5.77 3.80 -8.40
N ALA A 150 5.77 4.64 -7.35
CA ALA A 150 6.94 4.77 -6.49
C ALA A 150 7.21 3.47 -5.72
N VAL A 151 6.14 2.75 -5.34
CA VAL A 151 6.20 1.49 -4.61
C VAL A 151 6.73 0.35 -5.47
N GLU A 152 6.29 0.27 -6.73
CA GLU A 152 6.83 -0.70 -7.69
C GLU A 152 8.35 -0.55 -7.85
N ARG A 153 8.84 0.69 -7.96
CA ARG A 153 10.29 0.94 -8.06
C ARG A 153 11.01 0.55 -6.78
N GLN A 154 10.43 0.84 -5.61
CA GLN A 154 11.00 0.40 -4.33
C GLN A 154 11.10 -1.14 -4.27
N ALA A 155 10.08 -1.85 -4.75
CA ALA A 155 10.11 -3.31 -4.85
C ALA A 155 11.20 -3.80 -5.82
N ALA A 156 11.34 -3.17 -6.99
CA ALA A 156 12.37 -3.51 -7.96
C ALA A 156 13.78 -3.35 -7.37
N ILE A 157 14.05 -2.26 -6.64
CA ILE A 157 15.33 -2.03 -5.97
C ILE A 157 15.60 -3.08 -4.89
N ALA A 158 14.56 -3.52 -4.18
CA ALA A 158 14.71 -4.52 -3.14
C ALA A 158 14.94 -5.95 -3.69
N ALA A 159 14.34 -6.28 -4.83
CA ALA A 159 14.35 -7.64 -5.37
C ALA A 159 15.34 -7.86 -6.52
N CYS A 160 15.43 -6.93 -7.47
CA CYS A 160 16.20 -7.16 -8.69
C CYS A 160 17.70 -6.93 -8.48
N PRO A 161 18.55 -7.55 -9.32
CA PRO A 161 19.98 -7.28 -9.33
C PRO A 161 20.28 -5.79 -9.54
N GLU A 162 21.33 -5.30 -8.88
CA GLU A 162 21.78 -3.91 -9.04
C GLU A 162 22.08 -3.59 -10.52
N GLY A 163 21.55 -2.47 -11.00
CA GLY A 163 21.71 -2.04 -12.39
C GLY A 163 20.75 -2.71 -13.38
N ALA A 164 19.87 -3.62 -12.93
CA ALA A 164 18.81 -4.15 -13.77
C ALA A 164 17.87 -3.02 -14.24
N PRO A 165 17.36 -3.07 -15.49
CA PRO A 165 16.51 -2.01 -16.05
C PRO A 165 15.32 -1.59 -15.17
N ALA A 166 14.72 -2.52 -14.43
CA ALA A 166 13.61 -2.23 -13.51
C ALA A 166 13.98 -1.34 -12.32
N THR A 167 15.27 -1.31 -11.93
CA THR A 167 15.77 -0.49 -10.80
C THR A 167 16.06 0.96 -11.19
N LEU A 168 16.21 1.21 -12.50
CA LEU A 168 16.59 2.51 -13.04
C LEU A 168 15.40 3.48 -13.03
N GLU A 169 15.70 4.77 -13.08
CA GLU A 169 14.65 5.77 -13.27
C GLU A 169 13.93 5.55 -14.61
N PRO A 170 12.61 5.88 -14.69
CA PRO A 170 11.85 5.82 -15.93
C PRO A 170 12.57 6.61 -17.03
N ALA A 171 12.54 6.11 -18.26
CA ALA A 171 12.97 6.92 -19.40
C ALA A 171 11.90 8.01 -19.60
N GLY A 172 12.29 9.28 -19.48
CA GLY A 172 11.42 10.44 -19.74
C GLY A 172 11.10 10.63 -21.21
#